data_AF-A0A5Q4T3L6-F1
#
_entry.id   AF-A0A5Q4T3L6-F1
#
_cell.length_a   1.000
_cell.length_b   1.000
_cell.length_c   1.000
_cell.angle_alpha   90.00
_cell.angle_beta   90.00
_cell.angle_gamma   90.00
#
_symmetry.space_group_name_H-M   'P 1'
#
loop_
_entity.id
_entity.type
_entity.pdbx_description
1 polymer ?
#
loop_
_entity_poly.entity_id
_entity_poly.type
_entity_poly.pdbx_seq_one_letter_code
_entity_poly.pdbx_strand_id
1 'polypeptide(L)'
;MAALESVWASSASWRASVSSSRMRSGSACLGLQQPHALRWRRGGNGGGRPMQPQPDWHGRSAGRMRHHRRDALDVSGLDEPERMRLLETEARQLADDAQKATGQTPEGKDRIRSGCAGSLSHGDVITSHTSSQGRHGQAYPDTHPSLKELYDDVQARSDRDGTPLGRGHGRCAEVSLVSDRLHELGRTRDISSLDDARDALAGSKIHTVAIGEQFDNDGNKVAHGGYLPPCRSCGPVMDALGVGLHS
;
A
#
# COMPACT_ATOMS: atom_id res chain seq x y z
N MET A 1 39.21 -25.59 17.82
CA MET A 1 39.22 -25.28 19.26
C MET A 1 38.55 -23.93 19.40
N ALA A 2 37.24 -23.88 19.66
CA ALA A 2 36.61 -23.87 21.00
C ALA A 2 36.92 -22.52 21.71
N ALA A 3 36.01 -21.77 22.34
CA ALA A 3 34.61 -21.91 22.72
C ALA A 3 34.06 -20.48 22.96
N LEU A 4 32.78 -20.18 22.70
CA LEU A 4 31.73 -19.92 23.70
C LEU A 4 32.17 -19.03 24.88
N GLU A 5 31.46 -17.90 25.08
CA GLU A 5 30.73 -17.71 26.34
C GLU A 5 29.59 -16.69 26.23
N SER A 6 28.50 -17.11 26.84
CA SER A 6 27.17 -16.52 26.93
C SER A 6 26.97 -15.84 28.28
N VAL A 7 26.24 -14.72 28.34
CA VAL A 7 25.56 -14.31 29.59
C VAL A 7 24.12 -13.94 29.28
N TRP A 8 23.22 -14.69 29.92
CA TRP A 8 21.78 -14.53 29.94
C TRP A 8 21.32 -13.74 31.18
N ALA A 9 20.10 -13.23 31.05
CA ALA A 9 19.08 -13.02 32.08
C ALA A 9 18.95 -11.64 32.75
N SER A 10 17.79 -11.02 32.54
CA SER A 10 16.88 -10.67 33.63
C SER A 10 15.44 -10.58 33.13
N SER A 11 14.59 -11.35 33.80
CA SER A 11 13.17 -11.55 33.59
C SER A 11 12.37 -10.64 34.53
N ALA A 12 11.31 -10.01 34.03
CA ALA A 12 10.30 -9.32 34.84
C ALA A 12 8.92 -9.91 34.54
N SER A 13 8.36 -10.59 35.55
CA SER A 13 7.01 -11.16 35.53
C SER A 13 5.95 -10.07 35.77
N TRP A 14 4.89 -10.06 34.98
CA TRP A 14 3.65 -9.37 35.33
C TRP A 14 2.49 -10.36 35.41
N ARG A 15 1.92 -10.49 36.62
CA ARG A 15 0.68 -11.23 36.91
C ARG A 15 -0.49 -10.33 36.56
N ALA A 16 -1.46 -10.84 35.80
CA ALA A 16 -2.78 -10.23 35.69
C ALA A 16 -3.83 -11.22 36.24
N SER A 17 -4.55 -10.74 37.25
CA SER A 17 -5.60 -11.46 37.97
C SER A 17 -6.89 -11.45 37.16
N VAL A 18 -7.57 -12.60 37.09
CA VAL A 18 -8.85 -12.76 36.40
C VAL A 18 -9.95 -12.73 37.47
N SER A 19 -10.78 -11.68 37.47
CA SER A 19 -12.03 -11.64 38.24
C SER A 19 -13.20 -11.87 37.30
N SER A 20 -13.90 -12.99 37.54
CA SER A 20 -15.19 -13.30 36.95
C SER A 20 -16.29 -12.61 37.75
N SER A 21 -17.29 -12.05 37.07
CA SER A 21 -18.57 -11.72 37.67
C SER A 21 -19.69 -11.86 36.64
N ARG A 22 -20.73 -12.55 37.08
CA ARG A 22 -21.89 -13.05 36.35
C ARG A 22 -22.99 -12.00 36.21
N MET A 23 -23.81 -12.22 35.17
CA MET A 23 -25.26 -11.99 35.06
C MET A 23 -25.77 -10.54 34.99
N ARG A 24 -26.53 -10.23 33.93
CA ARG A 24 -28.01 -10.37 33.90
C ARG A 24 -28.58 -10.16 32.50
N SER A 25 -29.67 -10.86 32.25
CA SER A 25 -30.55 -10.77 31.09
C SER A 25 -31.34 -9.46 31.08
N GLY A 26 -31.69 -9.00 29.88
CA GLY A 26 -32.66 -7.92 29.65
C GLY A 26 -33.17 -7.99 28.22
N SER A 27 -34.48 -8.25 28.09
CA SER A 27 -35.22 -8.44 26.84
C SER A 27 -35.37 -7.19 25.98
N ALA A 28 -35.35 -7.45 24.66
CA ALA A 28 -36.13 -6.87 23.56
C ALA A 28 -36.75 -5.47 23.72
N CYS A 29 -36.32 -4.56 22.85
CA CYS A 29 -37.21 -3.63 22.14
C CYS A 29 -36.80 -3.60 20.66
N LEU A 30 -37.72 -4.03 19.80
CA LEU A 30 -37.68 -3.88 18.35
C LEU A 30 -37.80 -2.39 18.01
N GLY A 31 -36.75 -1.82 17.43
CA GLY A 31 -36.76 -0.49 16.83
C GLY A 31 -36.09 -0.58 15.46
N LEU A 32 -36.86 -0.37 14.40
CA LEU A 32 -36.39 -0.23 13.03
C LEU A 32 -35.40 0.95 12.95
N GLN A 33 -34.11 0.64 13.04
CA GLN A 33 -33.03 1.58 12.76
C GLN A 33 -32.71 1.52 11.26
N GLN A 34 -32.96 2.66 10.62
CA GLN A 34 -32.50 2.97 9.28
C GLN A 34 -30.98 2.73 9.19
N PRO A 35 -30.45 2.31 8.03
CA PRO A 35 -29.00 2.11 7.86
C PRO A 35 -28.31 3.46 8.07
N HIS A 36 -27.66 3.59 9.23
CA HIS A 36 -26.73 4.67 9.51
C HIS A 36 -25.63 4.60 8.46
N ALA A 37 -25.66 5.54 7.52
CA ALA A 37 -24.47 5.98 6.84
C ALA A 37 -23.39 6.17 7.90
N LEU A 38 -22.32 5.38 7.81
CA LEU A 38 -21.15 5.50 8.66
C LEU A 38 -20.66 6.95 8.57
N ARG A 39 -21.04 7.71 9.59
CA ARG A 39 -20.64 9.08 9.79
C ARG A 39 -19.17 9.05 10.13
N TRP A 40 -18.32 9.08 9.11
CA TRP A 40 -16.89 9.36 9.25
C TRP A 40 -16.77 10.58 10.15
N ARG A 41 -16.21 10.37 11.36
CA ARG A 41 -15.93 11.45 12.29
C ARG A 41 -15.05 12.46 11.57
N ARG A 42 -15.61 13.60 11.21
CA ARG A 42 -14.89 14.85 10.92
C ARG A 42 -14.18 15.26 12.22
N GLY A 43 -12.97 14.74 12.42
CA GLY A 43 -11.97 15.36 13.29
C GLY A 43 -11.07 16.20 12.40
N GLY A 44 -11.37 17.49 12.28
CA GLY A 44 -10.50 18.42 11.59
C GLY A 44 -9.22 18.64 12.39
N ASN A 45 -8.07 18.29 11.81
CA ASN A 45 -6.84 19.06 11.83
C ASN A 45 -5.80 18.37 10.93
N GLY A 46 -5.59 18.89 9.71
CA GLY A 46 -4.38 18.63 8.90
C GLY A 46 -4.36 17.39 7.97
N GLY A 47 -5.46 16.65 7.81
CA GLY A 47 -5.51 15.51 6.86
C GLY A 47 -6.00 15.91 5.47
N GLY A 48 -5.46 15.28 4.42
CA GLY A 48 -5.88 15.48 3.03
C GLY A 48 -7.38 15.24 2.84
N ARG A 49 -7.97 15.91 1.84
CA ARG A 49 -9.41 15.86 1.60
C ARG A 49 -9.72 14.73 0.60
N PRO A 50 -10.57 13.75 0.95
CA PRO A 50 -10.99 12.76 -0.04
C PRO A 50 -11.58 13.43 -1.27
N MET A 51 -11.06 13.11 -2.45
CA MET A 51 -11.54 13.67 -3.71
C MET A 51 -12.99 13.23 -3.95
N GLN A 52 -13.86 14.16 -4.36
CA GLN A 52 -15.26 13.84 -4.68
C GLN A 52 -15.66 14.52 -6.00
N PRO A 53 -16.04 13.75 -7.03
CA PRO A 53 -16.06 12.28 -7.08
C PRO A 53 -14.65 11.68 -6.98
N GLN A 54 -14.57 10.40 -6.62
CA GLN A 54 -13.29 9.68 -6.69
C GLN A 54 -12.84 9.58 -8.16
N PRO A 55 -11.56 9.85 -8.45
CA PRO A 55 -11.05 9.79 -9.81
C PRO A 55 -11.17 8.37 -10.37
N ASP A 56 -11.58 8.27 -11.63
CA ASP A 56 -11.79 7.00 -12.35
C ASP A 56 -10.48 6.28 -12.71
N TRP A 57 -9.35 6.99 -12.67
CA TRP A 57 -8.02 6.43 -12.86
C TRP A 57 -7.48 5.72 -11.61
N HIS A 58 -7.97 6.03 -10.41
CA HIS A 58 -7.42 5.47 -9.18
C HIS A 58 -7.89 4.02 -8.95
N GLY A 59 -6.91 3.12 -8.91
CA GLY A 59 -7.09 1.68 -8.84
C GLY A 59 -7.57 1.05 -10.15
N ARG A 60 -7.44 1.77 -11.28
CA ARG A 60 -7.75 1.26 -12.63
C ARG A 60 -6.84 0.08 -12.99
N SER A 61 -5.54 0.22 -12.75
CA SER A 61 -4.52 -0.75 -13.18
C SER A 61 -4.73 -2.10 -12.51
N ALA A 62 -5.11 -2.12 -11.23
CA ALA A 62 -5.39 -3.39 -10.54
C ALA A 62 -6.67 -4.07 -11.07
N GLY A 63 -7.62 -3.30 -11.61
CA GLY A 63 -8.88 -3.81 -12.15
C GLY A 63 -9.52 -4.85 -11.25
N ARG A 64 -9.89 -5.99 -11.84
CA ARG A 64 -10.62 -7.07 -11.16
C ARG A 64 -9.74 -8.01 -10.33
N MET A 65 -8.45 -7.66 -10.15
CA MET A 65 -7.59 -8.40 -9.24
C MET A 65 -8.08 -8.28 -7.80
N ARG A 66 -7.56 -9.13 -6.92
CA ARG A 66 -7.78 -8.96 -5.49
C ARG A 66 -6.86 -7.88 -4.95
N HIS A 67 -7.41 -6.75 -4.53
CA HIS A 67 -6.65 -5.62 -3.98
C HIS A 67 -7.50 -4.79 -3.00
N HIS A 68 -6.81 -3.94 -2.23
CA HIS A 68 -7.44 -2.93 -1.41
C HIS A 68 -6.88 -1.55 -1.78
N ARG A 69 -7.74 -0.54 -1.83
CA ARG A 69 -7.37 0.85 -2.00
C ARG A 69 -8.16 1.75 -1.06
N ARG A 70 -7.56 2.85 -0.64
CA ARG A 70 -8.26 3.95 0.03
C ARG A 70 -8.60 5.03 -0.99
N ASP A 71 -9.40 6.00 -0.58
CA ASP A 71 -9.78 7.12 -1.42
C ASP A 71 -8.54 7.94 -1.81
N ALA A 72 -8.50 8.44 -3.04
CA ALA A 72 -7.51 9.45 -3.43
C ALA A 72 -7.79 10.75 -2.67
N LEU A 73 -6.73 11.40 -2.22
CA LEU A 73 -6.78 12.60 -1.39
C LEU A 73 -6.21 13.79 -2.15
N ASP A 74 -6.93 14.91 -2.11
CA ASP A 74 -6.41 16.25 -2.42
C ASP A 74 -5.61 16.78 -1.22
N VAL A 75 -4.35 17.11 -1.48
CA VAL A 75 -3.38 17.61 -0.50
C VAL A 75 -2.81 18.99 -0.88
N SER A 76 -3.46 19.71 -1.79
CA SER A 76 -3.04 21.07 -2.24
C SER A 76 -2.88 22.09 -1.11
N GLY A 77 -3.56 21.88 0.02
CA GLY A 77 -3.48 22.75 1.20
C GLY A 77 -2.44 22.35 2.25
N LEU A 78 -1.64 21.30 2.01
CA LEU A 78 -0.65 20.80 2.96
C LEU A 78 0.77 21.24 2.56
N ASP A 79 1.59 21.54 3.56
CA ASP A 79 3.03 21.70 3.34
C ASP A 79 3.72 20.33 3.15
N GLU A 80 4.99 20.35 2.72
CA GLU A 80 5.70 19.10 2.44
C GLU A 80 5.85 18.18 3.66
N PRO A 81 6.25 18.66 4.86
CA PRO A 81 6.24 17.83 6.07
C PRO A 81 4.88 17.23 6.41
N GLU A 82 3.78 17.96 6.26
CA GLU A 82 2.42 17.46 6.44
C GLU A 82 2.07 16.39 5.41
N ARG A 83 2.42 16.62 4.15
CA ARG A 83 2.23 15.68 3.04
C ARG A 83 2.94 14.35 3.29
N MET A 84 4.19 14.38 3.76
CA MET A 84 4.97 13.18 4.07
C MET A 84 4.41 12.42 5.28
N ARG A 85 4.00 13.12 6.34
CA ARG A 85 3.31 12.47 7.47
C ARG A 85 2.00 11.81 7.05
N LEU A 86 1.24 12.45 6.15
CA LEU A 86 0.02 11.88 5.61
C LEU A 86 0.31 10.68 4.71
N LEU A 87 1.38 10.72 3.91
CA LEU A 87 1.85 9.60 3.08
C LEU A 87 2.06 8.35 3.95
N GLU A 88 2.84 8.45 5.02
CA GLU A 88 3.05 7.33 5.96
C GLU A 88 1.72 6.84 6.58
N THR A 89 0.91 7.79 7.05
CA THR A 89 -0.36 7.50 7.72
C THR A 89 -1.29 6.71 6.80
N GLU A 90 -1.39 7.11 5.54
CA GLU A 90 -2.25 6.47 4.55
C GLU A 90 -1.78 5.05 4.20
N ALA A 91 -0.48 4.81 4.08
CA ALA A 91 0.05 3.45 3.86
C ALA A 91 -0.26 2.52 5.05
N ARG A 92 -0.06 3.00 6.29
CA ARG A 92 -0.35 2.23 7.52
C ARG A 92 -1.84 1.94 7.66
N GLN A 93 -2.69 2.95 7.50
CA GLN A 93 -4.14 2.77 7.59
C GLN A 93 -4.65 1.84 6.50
N LEU A 94 -4.12 1.93 5.28
CA LEU A 94 -4.43 0.98 4.22
C LEU A 94 -4.07 -0.46 4.59
N ALA A 95 -2.90 -0.67 5.20
CA ALA A 95 -2.47 -2.00 5.63
C ALA A 95 -3.48 -2.59 6.64
N ASP A 96 -3.87 -1.78 7.63
CA ASP A 96 -4.87 -2.12 8.64
C ASP A 96 -6.24 -2.45 8.03
N ASP A 97 -6.74 -1.56 7.16
CA ASP A 97 -8.04 -1.69 6.50
C ASP A 97 -8.08 -2.95 5.65
N ALA A 98 -7.03 -3.20 4.86
CA ALA A 98 -6.94 -4.37 4.01
C ALA A 98 -6.91 -5.67 4.82
N GLN A 99 -6.25 -5.70 5.98
CA GLN A 99 -6.21 -6.91 6.81
C GLN A 99 -7.56 -7.21 7.48
N LYS A 100 -8.27 -6.15 7.88
CA LYS A 100 -9.55 -6.19 8.61
C LYS A 100 -10.78 -6.31 7.70
N ALA A 101 -10.66 -5.97 6.41
CA ALA A 101 -11.78 -5.97 5.50
C ALA A 101 -12.56 -7.30 5.52
N THR A 102 -13.88 -7.20 5.58
CA THR A 102 -14.81 -8.32 5.60
C THR A 102 -15.68 -8.26 4.35
N GLY A 103 -15.31 -9.01 3.32
CA GLY A 103 -16.07 -9.06 2.07
C GLY A 103 -15.22 -8.74 0.85
N GLN A 104 -15.89 -8.70 -0.31
CA GLN A 104 -15.28 -8.56 -1.64
C GLN A 104 -15.92 -7.41 -2.45
N THR A 105 -16.78 -6.61 -1.81
CA THR A 105 -17.60 -5.60 -2.48
C THR A 105 -17.60 -4.32 -1.65
N PRO A 106 -17.31 -3.15 -2.24
CA PRO A 106 -17.02 -2.89 -3.66
C PRO A 106 -15.61 -3.35 -4.11
N GLU A 107 -15.36 -3.28 -5.42
CA GLU A 107 -14.04 -3.52 -6.02
C GLU A 107 -12.97 -2.66 -5.35
N GLY A 108 -11.78 -3.23 -5.14
CA GLY A 108 -10.71 -2.57 -4.39
C GLY A 108 -10.96 -2.42 -2.90
N LYS A 109 -11.86 -3.21 -2.32
CA LYS A 109 -12.03 -3.35 -0.87
C LYS A 109 -11.83 -4.78 -0.38
N ASP A 110 -11.05 -5.57 -1.12
CA ASP A 110 -10.80 -6.95 -0.73
C ASP A 110 -9.96 -7.03 0.54
N ARG A 111 -10.19 -8.11 1.30
CA ARG A 111 -9.27 -8.47 2.38
C ARG A 111 -7.92 -8.86 1.80
N ILE A 112 -6.81 -8.33 2.32
CA ILE A 112 -5.43 -8.74 2.00
C ILE A 112 -4.75 -9.19 3.29
N ARG A 113 -4.35 -10.46 3.36
CA ARG A 113 -3.75 -11.04 4.58
C ARG A 113 -2.24 -10.85 4.69
N SER A 114 -1.59 -10.71 3.54
CA SER A 114 -0.14 -10.68 3.38
C SER A 114 0.19 -9.95 2.08
N GLY A 115 1.27 -9.18 2.06
CA GLY A 115 1.70 -8.35 0.94
C GLY A 115 2.25 -7.01 1.43
N CYS A 116 2.21 -5.99 0.58
CA CYS A 116 2.55 -4.62 0.95
C CYS A 116 1.33 -3.69 0.76
N ALA A 117 1.30 -2.63 1.55
CA ALA A 117 0.43 -1.47 1.36
C ALA A 117 1.32 -0.27 1.05
N GLY A 118 0.97 0.52 0.05
CA GLY A 118 1.74 1.70 -0.33
C GLY A 118 0.86 2.91 -0.51
N SER A 119 1.49 4.07 -0.40
CA SER A 119 0.93 5.36 -0.77
C SER A 119 1.93 6.13 -1.64
N LEU A 120 1.42 6.87 -2.62
CA LEU A 120 2.17 7.70 -3.55
C LEU A 120 1.69 9.14 -3.43
N SER A 121 2.61 10.07 -3.20
CA SER A 121 2.38 11.50 -3.33
C SER A 121 2.94 12.00 -4.65
N HIS A 122 2.14 12.71 -5.43
CA HIS A 122 2.59 13.37 -6.65
C HIS A 122 1.72 14.59 -6.98
N GLY A 123 2.35 15.77 -7.00
CA GLY A 123 1.64 17.04 -7.05
C GLY A 123 0.73 17.21 -5.83
N ASP A 124 -0.52 17.59 -6.07
CA ASP A 124 -1.53 17.84 -5.03
C ASP A 124 -2.37 16.60 -4.70
N VAL A 125 -1.89 15.40 -5.03
CA VAL A 125 -2.62 14.15 -4.82
C VAL A 125 -1.81 13.15 -4.02
N ILE A 126 -2.47 12.46 -3.08
CA ILE A 126 -2.01 11.20 -2.49
C ILE A 126 -2.97 10.08 -2.87
N THR A 127 -2.44 8.97 -3.37
CA THR A 127 -3.18 7.73 -3.62
C THR A 127 -2.59 6.59 -2.82
N SER A 128 -3.42 5.59 -2.49
CA SER A 128 -3.00 4.45 -1.67
C SER A 128 -3.56 3.15 -2.23
N HIS A 129 -2.70 2.14 -2.36
CA HIS A 129 -3.04 0.85 -2.96
C HIS A 129 -2.21 -0.29 -2.35
N THR A 130 -2.78 -1.49 -2.25
CA THR A 130 -2.03 -2.68 -1.81
C THR A 130 -1.37 -3.38 -3.00
N SER A 131 -0.45 -4.30 -2.73
CA SER A 131 -0.11 -5.34 -3.71
C SER A 131 -1.38 -6.06 -4.19
N SER A 132 -1.37 -6.48 -5.45
CA SER A 132 -2.51 -7.14 -6.09
C SER A 132 -2.27 -8.65 -6.21
N GLN A 133 -3.34 -9.45 -6.08
CA GLN A 133 -3.29 -10.90 -6.24
C GLN A 133 -4.21 -11.33 -7.38
N GLY A 134 -3.78 -12.33 -8.14
CA GLY A 134 -4.53 -12.80 -9.31
C GLY A 134 -5.96 -13.22 -8.94
N ARG A 135 -6.93 -12.74 -9.72
CA ARG A 135 -8.37 -13.00 -9.51
C ARG A 135 -9.13 -12.79 -10.82
N HIS A 136 -10.27 -13.45 -10.98
CA HIS A 136 -11.17 -13.26 -12.13
C HIS A 136 -10.48 -13.36 -13.51
N GLY A 137 -9.50 -14.27 -13.63
CA GLY A 137 -8.72 -14.47 -14.85
C GLY A 137 -7.61 -13.43 -15.10
N GLN A 138 -7.49 -12.41 -14.25
CA GLN A 138 -6.44 -11.40 -14.33
C GLN A 138 -5.28 -11.78 -13.39
N ALA A 139 -4.12 -12.09 -13.97
CA ALA A 139 -2.92 -12.48 -13.21
C ALA A 139 -2.02 -11.30 -12.83
N TYR A 140 -2.03 -10.24 -13.64
CA TYR A 140 -1.21 -9.03 -13.49
C TYR A 140 -2.06 -7.76 -13.65
N PRO A 141 -1.65 -6.63 -13.06
CA PRO A 141 -2.29 -5.34 -13.29
C PRO A 141 -2.21 -4.95 -14.78
N ASP A 142 -3.22 -4.26 -15.26
CA ASP A 142 -3.19 -3.52 -16.53
C ASP A 142 -2.20 -2.35 -16.37
N THR A 143 -0.93 -2.67 -16.59
CA THR A 143 0.20 -1.80 -16.27
C THR A 143 0.47 -0.86 -17.43
N HIS A 144 0.68 0.43 -17.15
CA HIS A 144 1.04 1.43 -18.15
C HIS A 144 2.23 0.94 -19.01
N PRO A 145 2.20 1.08 -20.35
CA PRO A 145 3.22 0.50 -21.23
C PRO A 145 4.67 0.83 -20.84
N SER A 146 4.99 2.10 -20.59
CA SER A 146 6.34 2.51 -20.19
C SER A 146 6.79 1.91 -18.85
N LEU A 147 5.86 1.63 -17.94
CA LEU A 147 6.16 0.96 -16.68
C LEU A 147 6.34 -0.54 -16.89
N LYS A 148 5.53 -1.14 -17.76
CA LYS A 148 5.63 -2.55 -18.15
C LYS A 148 7.00 -2.85 -18.76
N GLU A 149 7.48 -1.99 -19.66
CA GLU A 149 8.81 -2.14 -20.28
C GLU A 149 9.94 -2.21 -19.24
N LEU A 150 9.89 -1.36 -18.20
CA LEU A 150 10.87 -1.40 -17.12
C LEU A 150 10.85 -2.70 -16.32
N TYR A 151 9.67 -3.26 -16.04
CA TYR A 151 9.57 -4.55 -15.36
C TYR A 151 10.04 -5.71 -16.25
N ASP A 152 9.72 -5.66 -17.55
CA ASP A 152 10.21 -6.64 -18.53
C ASP A 152 11.76 -6.59 -18.62
N ASP A 153 12.36 -5.40 -18.57
CA ASP A 153 13.83 -5.22 -18.52
C ASP A 153 14.46 -5.74 -17.22
N VAL A 154 13.78 -5.59 -16.08
CA VAL A 154 14.21 -6.19 -14.81
C VAL A 154 14.13 -7.72 -14.88
N GLN A 155 13.07 -8.28 -15.44
CA GLN A 155 12.93 -9.72 -15.67
C GLN A 155 14.05 -10.24 -16.58
N ALA A 156 14.29 -9.58 -17.72
CA ALA A 156 15.33 -9.98 -18.67
C ALA A 156 16.75 -9.88 -18.10
N ARG A 157 17.00 -8.98 -17.14
CA ARG A 157 18.27 -8.94 -16.39
C ARG A 157 18.38 -10.12 -15.44
N SER A 158 17.35 -10.36 -14.63
CA SER A 158 17.27 -11.50 -13.71
C SER A 158 17.47 -12.84 -14.41
N ASP A 159 16.86 -13.04 -15.58
CA ASP A 159 16.99 -14.28 -16.36
C ASP A 159 18.43 -14.49 -16.86
N ARG A 160 19.17 -13.40 -17.14
CA ARG A 160 20.56 -13.45 -17.62
C ARG A 160 21.57 -13.67 -16.51
N ASP A 161 21.38 -13.03 -15.36
CA ASP A 161 22.35 -13.03 -14.25
C ASP A 161 22.00 -14.02 -13.13
N GLY A 162 20.81 -14.63 -13.17
CA GLY A 162 20.33 -15.58 -12.17
C GLY A 162 19.90 -14.94 -10.85
N THR A 163 19.77 -13.61 -10.78
CA THR A 163 19.37 -12.89 -9.57
C THR A 163 17.89 -13.13 -9.28
N PRO A 164 17.50 -13.54 -8.07
CA PRO A 164 16.09 -13.76 -7.76
C PRO A 164 15.29 -12.45 -7.70
N LEU A 165 14.12 -12.45 -8.35
CA LEU A 165 13.15 -11.36 -8.27
C LEU A 165 12.40 -11.36 -6.94
N GLY A 166 11.81 -10.21 -6.61
CA GLY A 166 10.88 -10.12 -5.49
C GLY A 166 9.63 -10.99 -5.71
N ARG A 167 9.09 -11.61 -4.65
CA ARG A 167 7.89 -12.47 -4.73
C ARG A 167 6.69 -11.81 -5.42
N GLY A 168 6.60 -10.49 -5.30
CA GLY A 168 5.55 -9.66 -5.88
C GLY A 168 5.90 -9.05 -7.23
N HIS A 169 6.93 -9.53 -7.97
CA HIS A 169 7.31 -8.96 -9.27
C HIS A 169 6.08 -8.71 -10.16
N GLY A 170 5.95 -7.47 -10.66
CA GLY A 170 4.80 -7.02 -11.46
C GLY A 170 3.46 -6.89 -10.73
N ARG A 171 3.40 -7.03 -9.40
CA ARG A 171 2.15 -7.03 -8.59
C ARG A 171 2.24 -6.28 -7.26
N CYS A 172 3.39 -5.71 -6.93
CA CYS A 172 3.57 -4.90 -5.72
C CYS A 172 2.68 -3.63 -5.74
N ALA A 173 2.48 -2.99 -4.59
CA ALA A 173 1.66 -1.78 -4.47
C ALA A 173 2.15 -0.66 -5.41
N GLU A 174 3.47 -0.54 -5.51
CA GLU A 174 4.20 0.42 -6.34
C GLU A 174 3.77 0.34 -7.81
N VAL A 175 3.49 -0.88 -8.31
CA VAL A 175 3.07 -1.10 -9.71
C VAL A 175 1.75 -0.39 -9.98
N SER A 176 0.72 -0.68 -9.18
CA SER A 176 -0.60 -0.08 -9.37
C SER A 176 -0.57 1.44 -9.14
N LEU A 177 0.12 1.90 -8.09
CA LEU A 177 0.21 3.33 -7.76
C LEU A 177 0.82 4.15 -8.88
N VAL A 178 1.98 3.72 -9.40
CA VAL A 178 2.68 4.42 -10.46
C VAL A 178 1.93 4.28 -11.79
N SER A 179 1.44 3.08 -12.11
CA SER A 179 0.67 2.82 -13.33
C SER A 179 -0.59 3.68 -13.42
N ASP A 180 -1.38 3.75 -12.33
CA ASP A 180 -2.59 4.56 -12.26
C ASP A 180 -2.25 6.04 -12.52
N ARG A 181 -1.16 6.53 -11.92
CA ARG A 181 -0.74 7.91 -12.11
C ARG A 181 -0.25 8.19 -13.53
N LEU A 182 0.51 7.28 -14.13
CA LEU A 182 0.96 7.41 -15.52
C LEU A 182 -0.23 7.39 -16.49
N HIS A 183 -1.22 6.51 -16.28
CA HIS A 183 -2.43 6.51 -17.09
C HIS A 183 -3.21 7.82 -17.00
N GLU A 184 -3.28 8.43 -15.82
CA GLU A 184 -3.92 9.74 -15.67
C GLU A 184 -3.16 10.84 -16.41
N LEU A 185 -1.84 10.92 -16.21
CA LEU A 185 -1.00 11.92 -16.89
C LEU A 185 -0.99 11.71 -18.41
N GLY A 186 -1.09 10.46 -18.85
CA GLY A 186 -1.18 10.05 -20.25
C GLY A 186 -2.46 10.54 -20.97
N ARG A 187 -3.44 11.08 -20.23
CA ARG A 187 -4.64 11.69 -20.83
C ARG A 187 -4.38 13.06 -21.45
N THR A 188 -3.34 13.77 -20.99
CA THR A 188 -3.04 15.15 -21.39
C THR A 188 -1.71 15.29 -22.12
N ARG A 189 -0.87 14.27 -22.08
CA ARG A 189 0.43 14.23 -22.77
C ARG A 189 0.77 12.79 -23.16
N ASP A 190 1.57 12.64 -24.21
CA ASP A 190 2.11 11.32 -24.54
C ASP A 190 3.16 10.91 -23.49
N ILE A 191 3.13 9.65 -23.10
CA ILE A 191 4.10 9.03 -22.20
C ILE A 191 4.42 7.68 -22.83
N SER A 192 5.35 7.70 -23.78
CA SER A 192 5.72 6.52 -24.55
C SER A 192 7.14 6.06 -24.27
N SER A 193 7.96 6.87 -23.60
CA SER A 193 9.33 6.54 -23.21
C SER A 193 9.57 6.59 -21.70
N LEU A 194 10.73 6.07 -21.28
CA LEU A 194 11.20 6.19 -19.90
C LEU A 194 11.44 7.65 -19.49
N ASP A 195 12.02 8.46 -20.38
CA ASP A 195 12.29 9.86 -20.08
C ASP A 195 11.00 10.66 -19.95
N ASP A 196 9.98 10.37 -20.78
CA ASP A 196 8.65 10.91 -20.56
C ASP A 196 8.13 10.48 -19.19
N ALA A 197 8.18 9.20 -18.84
CA ALA A 197 7.67 8.71 -17.55
C ALA A 197 8.38 9.37 -16.35
N ARG A 198 9.70 9.56 -16.42
CA ARG A 198 10.49 10.30 -15.42
C ARG A 198 10.01 11.73 -15.27
N ASP A 199 9.90 12.45 -16.38
CA ASP A 199 9.46 13.84 -16.39
C ASP A 199 8.02 13.97 -15.87
N ALA A 200 7.16 12.99 -16.18
CA ALA A 200 5.78 12.95 -15.70
C ALA A 200 5.70 12.76 -14.19
N LEU A 201 6.64 12.03 -13.60
CA LEU A 201 6.63 11.63 -12.19
C LEU A 201 7.60 12.47 -11.34
N ALA A 202 8.16 13.54 -11.90
CA ALA A 202 9.12 14.38 -11.21
C ALA A 202 8.55 14.90 -9.87
N GLY A 203 9.33 14.74 -8.80
CA GLY A 203 8.94 15.13 -7.44
C GLY A 203 8.01 14.14 -6.73
N SER A 204 7.66 13.01 -7.35
CA SER A 204 6.87 11.97 -6.68
C SER A 204 7.62 11.31 -5.53
N LYS A 205 6.87 10.92 -4.49
CA LYS A 205 7.36 10.21 -3.31
C LYS A 205 6.47 9.02 -2.99
N ILE A 206 7.07 7.88 -2.64
CA ILE A 206 6.34 6.66 -2.29
C ILE A 206 6.77 6.12 -0.92
N HIS A 207 5.80 5.66 -0.14
CA HIS A 207 6.04 4.96 1.13
C HIS A 207 5.29 3.63 1.14
N THR A 208 5.95 2.58 1.62
CA THR A 208 5.40 1.22 1.63
C THR A 208 5.59 0.55 2.98
N VAL A 209 4.57 -0.17 3.43
CA VAL A 209 4.56 -0.92 4.69
C VAL A 209 4.09 -2.35 4.49
N ALA A 210 4.45 -3.23 5.43
CA ALA A 210 4.08 -4.63 5.42
C ALA A 210 2.60 -4.86 5.80
N ILE A 211 1.92 -5.75 5.07
CA ILE A 211 0.66 -6.35 5.49
C ILE A 211 0.97 -7.73 6.06
N GLY A 212 0.61 -7.97 7.33
CA GLY A 212 1.04 -9.18 8.04
C GLY A 212 2.57 -9.26 8.22
N GLU A 213 3.09 -10.46 8.51
CA GLU A 213 4.55 -10.70 8.57
C GLU A 213 5.11 -10.77 7.14
N GLN A 214 6.10 -9.93 6.85
CA GLN A 214 6.86 -9.88 5.59
C GLN A 214 8.36 -10.04 5.85
N PHE A 215 9.14 -10.13 4.77
CA PHE A 215 10.59 -10.11 4.80
C PHE A 215 11.11 -9.03 3.85
N ASP A 216 12.11 -8.26 4.28
CA ASP A 216 12.80 -7.31 3.42
C ASP A 216 13.78 -8.00 2.45
N ASN A 217 14.54 -7.21 1.68
CA ASN A 217 15.48 -7.72 0.70
C ASN A 217 16.68 -8.46 1.32
N ASP A 218 17.00 -8.20 2.59
CA ASP A 218 18.09 -8.80 3.36
C ASP A 218 17.62 -10.03 4.16
N GLY A 219 16.32 -10.35 4.11
CA GLY A 219 15.72 -11.47 4.82
C GLY A 219 15.35 -11.16 6.27
N ASN A 220 15.36 -9.90 6.69
CA ASN A 220 14.88 -9.51 8.00
C ASN A 220 13.36 -9.52 8.03
N LYS A 221 12.79 -9.96 9.16
CA LYS A 221 11.34 -9.91 9.39
C LYS A 221 10.85 -8.48 9.55
N VAL A 222 9.81 -8.13 8.80
CA VAL A 222 9.09 -6.87 8.94
C VAL A 222 7.69 -7.16 9.45
N ALA A 223 7.36 -6.62 10.63
CA ALA A 223 6.04 -6.75 11.21
C ALA A 223 5.00 -5.91 10.46
N HIS A 224 3.73 -6.27 10.60
CA HIS A 224 2.62 -5.52 10.02
C HIS A 224 2.70 -4.02 10.37
N GLY A 225 2.52 -3.16 9.36
CA GLY A 225 2.61 -1.70 9.50
C GLY A 225 4.04 -1.15 9.58
N GLY A 226 5.05 -2.01 9.68
CA GLY A 226 6.46 -1.62 9.58
C GLY A 226 6.84 -1.25 8.15
N TYR A 227 7.78 -0.31 8.01
CA TYR A 227 8.34 0.08 6.72
C TYR A 227 8.90 -1.14 5.98
N LEU A 228 8.49 -1.29 4.74
CA LEU A 228 8.95 -2.36 3.86
C LEU A 228 9.58 -1.70 2.64
N PRO A 229 10.91 -1.81 2.43
CA PRO A 229 11.54 -1.21 1.27
C PRO A 229 11.02 -1.86 -0.03
N PRO A 230 11.09 -1.15 -1.18
CA PRO A 230 10.75 -1.73 -2.47
C PRO A 230 11.50 -3.04 -2.68
N CYS A 231 10.80 -4.06 -3.18
CA CYS A 231 11.42 -5.35 -3.40
C CYS A 231 12.51 -5.27 -4.50
N ARG A 232 13.32 -6.32 -4.64
CA ARG A 232 14.36 -6.45 -5.68
C ARG A 232 13.91 -6.11 -7.11
N SER A 233 12.62 -6.20 -7.39
CA SER A 233 12.04 -5.79 -8.68
C SER A 233 11.64 -4.32 -8.72
N CYS A 234 11.03 -3.80 -7.65
CA CYS A 234 10.49 -2.44 -7.62
C CYS A 234 11.56 -1.38 -7.39
N GLY A 235 12.59 -1.68 -6.58
CA GLY A 235 13.69 -0.73 -6.31
C GLY A 235 14.31 -0.17 -7.60
N PRO A 236 14.84 -1.03 -8.49
CA PRO A 236 15.41 -0.58 -9.75
C PRO A 236 14.43 0.18 -10.65
N VAL A 237 13.13 -0.13 -10.59
CA VAL A 237 12.09 0.56 -11.36
C VAL A 237 11.80 1.94 -10.78
N MET A 238 11.70 2.08 -9.45
CA MET A 238 11.51 3.38 -8.80
C MET A 238 12.71 4.29 -9.03
N ASP A 239 13.93 3.75 -8.92
CA ASP A 239 15.17 4.46 -9.23
C ASP A 239 15.19 4.90 -10.70
N ALA A 240 14.83 4.01 -11.62
CA ALA A 240 14.77 4.33 -13.03
C ALA A 240 13.74 5.42 -13.34
N LEU A 241 12.62 5.51 -12.61
CA LEU A 241 11.60 6.55 -12.81
C LEU A 241 11.88 7.85 -12.06
N GLY A 242 12.89 7.89 -11.19
CA GLY A 242 13.13 9.05 -10.32
C GLY A 242 12.08 9.23 -9.22
N VAL A 243 11.32 8.19 -8.88
CA VAL A 243 10.34 8.20 -7.78
C VAL A 243 11.10 8.10 -6.47
N GLY A 244 10.99 9.12 -5.61
CA GLY A 244 11.72 9.13 -4.34
C GLY A 244 11.11 8.19 -3.31
N LEU A 245 11.95 7.42 -2.62
CA LEU A 245 11.51 6.61 -1.48
C LEU A 245 11.40 7.46 -0.22
N HIS A 246 10.30 7.30 0.52
CA HIS A 246 10.10 7.86 1.84
C HIS A 246 10.07 6.70 2.85
N SER A 247 10.88 6.78 3.91
CA SER A 247 11.12 5.70 4.89
C SER A 247 11.10 6.22 6.31
#